data_AF-A0A557SV27-F1
#
_entry.id   AF-A0A557SV27-F1
#
_cell.length_a   1.000
_cell.length_b   1.000
_cell.length_c   1.000
_cell.angle_alpha   90.00
_cell.angle_beta   90.00
_cell.angle_gamma   90.00
#
_symmetry.space_group_name_H-M   'P 1'
#
loop_
_entity.id
_entity.type
_entity.pdbx_description
1 polymer ?
#
loop_
_entity_poly.entity_id
_entity_poly.type
_entity_poly.pdbx_seq_one_letter_code
_entity_poly.pdbx_strand_id
1 'polypeptide(L)'
;MTNEVNRDFPLKPSVRIGSYFFKWSDNDYGICPSESSAFKNFIRKMIPLLEHYMNILNFEDKNNSQKNLLNDKKHHICIVEKYSMNVSFIMFIDSGGSTVFYREEKFYVRSEKLDNLEEEKDHNTLVLQTRDNKMANRNIVSLKWLLGELLFDRLKTTN
;
A
#
# COMPACT_ATOMS: atom_id res chain seq x y z
N MET A 1 -41.47 3.33 7.70
CA MET A 1 -40.51 4.44 7.58
C MET A 1 -39.18 3.97 8.12
N THR A 2 -38.33 3.44 7.25
CA THR A 2 -36.94 3.07 7.58
C THR A 2 -36.09 4.31 7.40
N ASN A 3 -35.52 4.81 8.50
CA ASN A 3 -34.53 5.88 8.45
C ASN A 3 -33.29 5.34 7.74
N GLU A 4 -33.19 5.57 6.43
CA GLU A 4 -31.93 5.44 5.71
C GLU A 4 -30.99 6.52 6.24
N VAL A 5 -30.13 6.12 7.18
CA VAL A 5 -29.00 6.93 7.61
C VAL A 5 -28.07 7.00 6.41
N ASN A 6 -28.22 8.05 5.60
CA ASN A 6 -27.34 8.35 4.49
C ASN A 6 -25.96 8.71 5.07
N ARG A 7 -25.14 7.70 5.31
CA ARG A 7 -23.76 7.87 5.77
C ARG A 7 -22.93 8.17 4.54
N ASP A 8 -22.81 9.45 4.21
CA ASP A 8 -21.83 9.92 3.23
C ASP A 8 -20.44 9.61 3.76
N PHE A 9 -19.90 8.46 3.39
CA PHE A 9 -18.54 8.09 3.74
C PHE A 9 -17.58 8.74 2.73
N PRO A 10 -16.61 9.55 3.20
CA PRO A 10 -15.69 10.23 2.30
C PRO A 10 -14.73 9.23 1.66
N LEU A 11 -14.63 9.25 0.32
CA LEU A 11 -13.65 8.47 -0.44
C LEU A 11 -12.20 8.88 -0.11
N LYS A 12 -11.99 10.14 0.27
CA LYS A 12 -10.72 10.68 0.75
C LYS A 12 -10.81 10.97 2.25
N PRO A 13 -10.75 9.94 3.12
CA PRO A 13 -10.86 10.17 4.55
C PRO A 13 -9.71 11.05 5.04
N SER A 14 -10.02 11.97 5.95
CA SER A 14 -8.98 12.72 6.66
C SER A 14 -8.14 11.76 7.51
N VAL A 15 -6.81 11.83 7.35
CA VAL A 15 -5.85 11.07 8.15
C VAL A 15 -4.85 12.04 8.76
N ARG A 16 -4.89 12.17 10.08
CA ARG A 16 -3.93 12.92 10.88
C ARG A 16 -3.59 12.11 12.12
N ILE A 17 -2.31 11.94 12.40
CA ILE A 17 -1.78 11.14 13.49
C ILE A 17 -0.59 11.90 14.08
N GLY A 18 -0.77 12.48 15.27
CA GLY A 18 0.22 13.40 15.84
C GLY A 18 0.50 14.58 14.90
N SER A 19 1.78 14.80 14.62
CA SER A 19 2.25 15.82 13.67
C SER A 19 2.21 15.37 12.21
N TYR A 20 1.85 14.13 11.92
CA TYR A 20 1.72 13.64 10.55
C TYR A 20 0.31 13.84 10.00
N PHE A 21 0.20 14.22 8.74
CA PHE A 21 -1.06 14.27 8.01
C PHE A 21 -0.90 13.71 6.60
N PHE A 22 -1.91 13.02 6.12
CA PHE A 22 -1.92 12.48 4.76
C PHE A 22 -2.54 13.50 3.80
N LYS A 23 -1.78 13.86 2.77
CA LYS A 23 -2.24 14.69 1.67
C LYS A 23 -2.58 13.78 0.49
N TRP A 24 -3.87 13.70 0.17
CA TRP A 24 -4.35 13.00 -1.02
C TRP A 24 -3.80 13.63 -2.30
N SER A 25 -3.65 12.83 -3.35
CA SER A 25 -3.35 13.36 -4.68
C SER A 25 -4.53 14.18 -5.20
N ASP A 26 -4.27 15.14 -6.07
CA ASP A 26 -5.36 15.90 -6.69
C ASP A 26 -6.10 15.06 -7.74
N ASN A 27 -5.41 14.09 -8.34
CA ASN A 27 -5.92 13.27 -9.45
C ASN A 27 -6.49 11.91 -9.04
N ASP A 28 -6.48 11.56 -7.75
CA ASP A 28 -6.96 10.25 -7.28
C ASP A 28 -8.46 10.26 -6.90
N TYR A 29 -9.09 9.09 -6.96
CA TYR A 29 -10.50 8.88 -6.59
C TYR A 29 -10.70 8.50 -5.11
N GLY A 30 -9.63 8.42 -4.33
CA GLY A 30 -9.63 7.97 -2.94
C GLY A 30 -9.58 6.45 -2.80
N ILE A 31 -10.15 5.98 -1.71
CA ILE A 31 -10.27 4.56 -1.34
C ILE A 31 -11.72 4.23 -1.00
N CYS A 32 -12.06 2.95 -1.03
CA CYS A 32 -13.39 2.52 -0.63
C CYS A 32 -13.64 2.87 0.85
N PRO A 33 -14.85 3.26 1.27
CA PRO A 33 -15.16 3.47 2.68
C PRO A 33 -14.78 2.30 3.59
N SER A 34 -14.94 1.06 3.12
CA SER A 34 -14.57 -0.17 3.87
C SER A 34 -13.07 -0.33 4.06
N GLU A 35 -12.25 0.32 3.23
CA GLU A 35 -10.78 0.31 3.26
C GLU A 35 -10.22 1.34 4.25
N SER A 36 -11.01 2.36 4.59
CA SER A 36 -10.56 3.55 5.34
C SER A 36 -9.92 3.22 6.69
N SER A 37 -10.50 2.28 7.45
CA SER A 37 -9.96 1.88 8.76
C SER A 37 -8.62 1.17 8.62
N ALA A 38 -8.51 0.25 7.65
CA ALA A 38 -7.29 -0.49 7.38
C ALA A 38 -6.16 0.45 6.92
N PHE A 39 -6.47 1.38 6.02
CA PHE A 39 -5.51 2.38 5.55
C PHE A 39 -4.99 3.29 6.67
N LYS A 40 -5.90 3.81 7.52
CA LYS A 40 -5.52 4.61 8.71
C LYS A 40 -4.64 3.82 9.67
N ASN A 41 -4.96 2.54 9.88
CA ASN A 41 -4.19 1.66 10.75
C ASN A 41 -2.81 1.38 10.16
N PHE A 42 -2.71 1.19 8.85
CA PHE A 42 -1.43 1.03 8.16
C PHE A 42 -0.53 2.24 8.39
N ILE A 43 -1.01 3.46 8.13
CA ILE A 43 -0.24 4.69 8.39
C ILE A 43 0.18 4.78 9.86
N ARG A 44 -0.74 4.49 10.80
CA ARG A 44 -0.45 4.52 12.24
C ARG A 44 0.71 3.59 12.63
N LYS A 45 0.75 2.38 12.07
CA LYS A 45 1.84 1.41 12.32
C LYS A 45 3.17 1.89 11.74
N MET A 46 3.14 2.62 10.63
CA MET A 46 4.35 3.06 9.93
C MET A 46 5.01 4.28 10.55
N ILE A 47 4.28 5.15 11.23
CA ILE A 47 4.84 6.39 11.82
C ILE A 47 6.03 6.12 12.74
N PRO A 48 6.00 5.19 13.71
CA PRO A 48 7.18 4.91 14.55
C PRO A 48 8.39 4.40 13.75
N LEU A 49 8.15 3.65 12.67
CA LEU A 49 9.21 3.15 11.79
C LEU A 49 9.83 4.29 10.98
N LEU A 50 9.00 5.23 10.51
CA LEU A 50 9.44 6.44 9.82
C LEU A 50 10.28 7.32 10.74
N GLU A 51 9.84 7.54 11.98
CA GLU A 51 10.61 8.32 12.96
C GLU A 51 11.97 7.68 13.24
N HIS A 52 12.02 6.36 13.39
CA HIS A 52 13.28 5.64 13.55
C HIS A 52 14.20 5.77 12.32
N TYR A 53 13.65 5.60 11.12
CA TYR A 53 14.39 5.72 9.86
C TYR A 53 14.94 7.13 9.64
N MET A 54 14.13 8.16 9.89
CA MET A 54 14.56 9.56 9.79
C MET A 54 15.65 9.90 10.79
N ASN A 55 15.58 9.34 12.00
CA ASN A 55 16.65 9.53 12.98
C ASN A 55 17.96 8.96 12.45
N ILE A 56 17.95 7.74 11.90
CA ILE A 56 19.15 7.13 11.30
C ILE A 56 19.72 8.02 10.18
N LEU A 57 18.88 8.46 9.23
CA LEU A 57 19.31 9.35 8.14
C LEU A 57 19.93 10.65 8.67
N ASN A 58 19.28 11.30 9.65
CA ASN A 58 19.76 12.55 10.23
C ASN A 58 21.07 12.39 11.04
N PHE A 59 21.32 11.21 11.62
CA PHE A 59 22.57 10.91 12.33
C PHE A 59 23.75 10.74 11.37
N GLU A 60 23.52 10.15 10.20
CA GLU A 60 24.56 9.95 9.18
C GLU A 60 25.00 11.25 8.52
N ASP A 61 24.08 12.17 8.25
CA ASP A 61 24.40 13.49 7.68
C ASP A 61 25.31 14.33 8.61
N LYS A 62 25.22 14.13 9.94
CA LYS A 62 26.05 14.86 10.93
C LYS A 62 27.42 14.23 11.14
N ASN A 63 27.54 12.91 11.03
CA ASN A 63 28.79 12.18 11.23
C ASN A 63 29.44 11.84 9.88
N ASN A 64 30.05 12.85 9.26
CA ASN A 64 30.76 12.82 7.98
C ASN A 64 31.93 11.79 7.87
N SER A 65 32.15 10.93 8.88
CA SER A 65 33.17 9.89 8.91
C SER A 65 32.68 8.49 8.51
N GLN A 66 31.36 8.23 8.50
CA GLN A 66 30.77 6.95 8.07
C GLN A 66 30.28 6.97 6.62
N LYS A 67 31.05 7.61 5.74
CA LYS A 67 30.76 7.75 4.31
C LYS A 67 30.60 6.42 3.53
N ASN A 68 30.72 5.25 4.15
CA ASN A 68 30.84 3.98 3.45
C ASN A 68 29.73 2.94 3.72
N LEU A 69 28.75 3.18 4.61
CA LEU A 69 27.69 2.18 4.83
C LEU A 69 26.44 2.39 3.96
N LEU A 70 26.10 3.63 3.59
CA LEU A 70 24.87 3.97 2.86
C LEU A 70 25.09 4.76 1.55
N ASN A 71 26.35 4.86 1.10
CA ASN A 71 26.71 5.53 -0.15
C ASN A 71 26.17 4.85 -1.42
N ASP A 72 25.54 3.69 -1.30
CA ASP A 72 24.65 3.15 -2.33
C ASP A 72 23.31 3.88 -2.27
N LYS A 73 23.24 4.97 -3.06
CA LYS A 73 22.12 5.90 -3.28
C LYS A 73 20.79 5.28 -3.78
N LYS A 74 20.40 4.10 -3.29
CA LYS A 74 19.22 3.32 -3.73
C LYS A 74 18.45 2.67 -2.58
N HIS A 75 18.58 3.15 -1.35
CA HIS A 75 17.83 2.60 -0.23
C HIS A 75 16.39 3.14 -0.24
N HIS A 76 15.61 2.65 -1.19
CA HIS A 76 14.17 2.85 -1.22
C HIS A 76 13.51 1.80 -0.34
N ILE A 77 12.75 2.22 0.66
CA ILE A 77 11.97 1.29 1.48
C ILE A 77 10.60 1.12 0.82
N CYS A 78 10.22 -0.12 0.57
CA CYS A 78 8.89 -0.49 0.08
C CYS A 78 8.22 -1.41 1.09
N ILE A 79 7.09 -0.99 1.64
CA ILE A 79 6.31 -1.78 2.60
C ILE A 79 4.92 -2.00 2.02
N VAL A 80 4.45 -3.24 2.05
CA VAL A 80 3.14 -3.64 1.52
C VAL A 80 2.26 -4.19 2.64
N GLU A 81 1.08 -3.59 2.85
CA GLU A 81 0.04 -4.07 3.75
C GLU A 81 -1.11 -4.64 2.91
N LYS A 82 -1.37 -5.94 3.05
CA LYS A 82 -2.47 -6.61 2.35
C LYS A 82 -3.80 -6.29 3.06
N TYR A 83 -4.76 -5.72 2.32
CA TYR A 83 -6.11 -5.47 2.83
C TYR A 83 -7.04 -6.67 2.56
N SER A 84 -7.02 -7.19 1.34
CA SER A 84 -7.84 -8.34 0.92
C SER A 84 -7.04 -9.26 0.01
N MET A 85 -7.66 -10.31 -0.56
CA MET A 85 -6.97 -11.17 -1.53
C MET A 85 -6.44 -10.39 -2.74
N ASN A 86 -7.14 -9.34 -3.16
CA ASN A 86 -6.85 -8.60 -4.37
C ASN A 86 -6.30 -7.19 -4.12
N VAL A 87 -6.54 -6.61 -2.95
CA VAL A 87 -6.19 -5.21 -2.65
C VAL A 87 -5.07 -5.13 -1.63
N SER A 88 -4.07 -4.29 -1.91
CA SER A 88 -2.96 -3.98 -1.01
C SER A 88 -2.66 -2.48 -0.99
N PHE A 89 -2.19 -1.98 0.16
CA PHE A 89 -1.61 -0.65 0.27
C PHE A 89 -0.09 -0.76 0.23
N ILE A 90 0.55 0.13 -0.50
CA ILE A 90 2.00 0.15 -0.67
C ILE A 90 2.50 1.51 -0.20
N MET A 91 3.41 1.51 0.77
CA MET A 91 4.17 2.68 1.19
C MET A 91 5.56 2.60 0.57
N PHE A 92 5.99 3.71 -0.02
CA PHE A 92 7.33 3.90 -0.56
C PHE A 92 8.01 5.06 0.13
N ILE A 93 9.25 4.87 0.57
CA ILE A 93 10.09 5.91 1.17
C ILE A 93 11.32 6.06 0.29
N ASP A 94 11.59 7.30 -0.15
CA ASP A 94 12.82 7.62 -0.88
C ASP A 94 14.00 7.92 0.04
N SER A 95 15.18 8.10 -0.55
CA SER A 95 16.40 8.42 0.20
C SER A 95 16.37 9.79 0.89
N GLY A 96 15.47 10.69 0.49
CA GLY A 96 15.22 11.97 1.15
C GLY A 96 14.17 11.88 2.26
N GLY A 97 13.58 10.70 2.48
CA GLY A 97 12.53 10.48 3.46
C GLY A 97 11.11 10.80 2.97
N SER A 98 10.93 11.19 1.70
CA SER A 98 9.59 11.43 1.14
C SER A 98 8.80 10.13 1.16
N THR A 99 7.61 10.17 1.74
CA THR A 99 6.78 8.98 1.97
C THR A 99 5.51 9.04 1.12
N VAL A 100 5.39 8.13 0.17
CA VAL A 100 4.31 8.08 -0.83
C VAL A 100 3.51 6.80 -0.68
N PHE A 101 2.18 6.88 -0.83
CA PHE A 101 1.28 5.74 -0.72
C PHE A 101 0.58 5.43 -2.04
N TYR A 102 0.41 4.15 -2.30
CA TYR A 102 -0.33 3.61 -3.44
C TYR A 102 -1.36 2.59 -2.97
N ARG A 103 -2.44 2.45 -3.74
CA ARG A 103 -3.33 1.28 -3.70
C ARG A 103 -3.04 0.42 -4.91
N GLU A 104 -2.83 -0.87 -4.67
CA GLU A 104 -2.70 -1.88 -5.71
C GLU A 104 -3.93 -2.78 -5.67
N GLU A 105 -4.52 -3.04 -6.83
CA GLU A 105 -5.58 -4.03 -7.02
C GLU A 105 -5.18 -5.05 -8.08
N LYS A 106 -5.34 -6.33 -7.74
CA LYS A 106 -5.02 -7.47 -8.61
C LYS A 106 -6.28 -8.07 -9.18
N PHE A 107 -6.28 -8.28 -10.50
CA PHE A 107 -7.37 -8.87 -11.25
C PHE A 107 -6.89 -10.12 -11.98
N TYR A 108 -7.75 -11.13 -12.02
CA TYR A 108 -7.51 -12.33 -12.81
C TYR A 108 -8.17 -12.15 -14.18
N VAL A 109 -7.34 -12.12 -15.23
CA VAL A 109 -7.82 -12.08 -16.61
C VAL A 109 -8.17 -13.51 -17.03
N ARG A 110 -9.46 -13.81 -17.13
CA ARG A 110 -9.89 -15.05 -17.77
C ARG A 110 -9.70 -14.95 -19.28
N SER A 111 -9.27 -16.05 -19.88
CA SER A 111 -9.17 -16.22 -21.34
C SER A 111 -10.13 -17.32 -21.73
N GLU A 112 -10.92 -17.13 -22.79
CA GLU A 112 -11.88 -18.12 -23.31
C GLU A 112 -11.24 -19.49 -23.57
N LYS A 113 -9.92 -19.54 -23.85
CA LYS A 113 -9.19 -20.80 -24.05
C LYS A 113 -9.01 -21.62 -22.77
N LEU A 114 -9.09 -20.98 -21.59
CA LEU A 114 -8.93 -21.63 -20.29
C LEU A 114 -10.26 -22.21 -19.79
N ASP A 115 -11.38 -21.53 -20.07
CA ASP A 115 -12.71 -21.96 -19.65
C ASP A 115 -13.12 -23.29 -20.34
N ASN A 116 -12.79 -23.44 -21.63
CA ASN A 116 -13.01 -24.69 -22.38
C ASN A 116 -12.17 -25.89 -21.86
N LEU A 117 -11.09 -25.64 -21.11
CA LEU A 117 -10.21 -26.65 -20.52
C LEU A 117 -10.68 -27.10 -19.12
N GLU A 118 -11.56 -26.33 -18.49
CA GLU A 118 -12.17 -26.65 -17.19
C GLU A 118 -13.48 -27.42 -17.35
N GLU A 119 -14.24 -27.21 -18.43
CA GLU A 119 -15.49 -27.96 -18.72
C GLU A 119 -15.25 -29.42 -19.15
N GLU A 120 -14.05 -29.78 -19.64
CA GLU A 120 -13.72 -31.16 -20.07
C GLU A 120 -13.19 -32.09 -18.95
N LYS A 121 -13.10 -31.63 -17.69
CA LYS A 121 -12.41 -32.43 -16.64
C LYS A 121 -13.33 -33.30 -15.80
N ASP A 122 -13.27 -34.59 -16.14
CA ASP A 122 -13.75 -35.75 -15.40
C ASP A 122 -13.33 -35.76 -13.90
N HIS A 123 -14.22 -36.31 -13.07
CA HIS A 123 -14.27 -36.19 -11.60
C HIS A 123 -13.04 -36.71 -10.82
N ASN A 124 -12.02 -37.27 -11.47
CA ASN A 124 -10.86 -37.89 -10.82
C ASN A 124 -9.59 -37.03 -10.79
N THR A 125 -9.62 -35.79 -11.29
CA THR A 125 -8.42 -34.95 -11.43
C THR A 125 -8.29 -33.82 -10.40
N LEU A 126 -9.00 -33.89 -9.27
CA LEU A 126 -8.95 -32.85 -8.23
C LEU A 126 -7.66 -32.87 -7.38
N VAL A 127 -6.89 -33.98 -7.41
CA VAL A 127 -5.75 -34.19 -6.50
C VAL A 127 -4.43 -33.62 -7.06
N LEU A 128 -4.36 -33.22 -8.33
CA LEU A 128 -3.15 -32.63 -8.94
C LEU A 128 -3.12 -31.11 -8.95
N GLN A 129 -4.25 -30.43 -8.69
CA GLN A 129 -4.30 -28.96 -8.74
C GLN A 129 -3.56 -28.28 -7.58
N THR A 130 -3.19 -29.00 -6.52
CA THR A 130 -2.35 -28.47 -5.44
C THR A 130 -0.88 -28.26 -5.84
N ARG A 131 -0.43 -28.79 -7.00
CA ARG A 131 0.95 -28.59 -7.50
C ARG A 131 1.10 -27.51 -8.57
N ASP A 132 0.02 -27.05 -9.20
CA ASP A 132 0.06 -26.11 -10.33
C ASP A 132 -0.31 -24.65 -10.01
N ASN A 133 -0.08 -24.23 -8.76
CA ASN A 133 -0.11 -22.81 -8.36
C ASN A 133 0.90 -21.92 -9.14
N LYS A 134 1.73 -22.48 -10.02
CA LYS A 134 2.60 -21.73 -10.94
C LYS A 134 1.89 -21.23 -12.20
N MET A 135 0.81 -21.87 -12.67
CA MET A 135 0.07 -21.40 -13.85
C MET A 135 -0.93 -20.29 -13.53
N ALA A 136 -1.50 -20.28 -12.32
CA ALA A 136 -2.45 -19.24 -11.87
C ALA A 136 -1.87 -17.81 -11.88
N ASN A 137 -0.54 -17.67 -11.82
CA ASN A 137 0.14 -16.36 -11.83
C ASN A 137 0.30 -15.72 -13.22
N ARG A 138 0.07 -16.43 -14.33
CA ARG A 138 0.30 -15.87 -15.69
C ARG A 138 -0.81 -14.91 -16.15
N ASN A 139 -1.94 -14.89 -15.46
CA ASN A 139 -3.12 -14.13 -15.84
C ASN A 139 -3.48 -13.03 -14.83
N ILE A 140 -2.57 -12.69 -13.91
CA ILE A 140 -2.83 -11.63 -12.93
C ILE A 140 -2.29 -10.31 -13.48
N VAL A 141 -3.18 -9.34 -13.65
CA VAL A 141 -2.82 -7.94 -13.90
C VAL A 141 -3.02 -7.12 -12.63
N SER A 142 -2.18 -6.13 -12.39
CA SER A 142 -2.37 -5.21 -11.27
C SER A 142 -2.54 -3.77 -11.75
N LEU A 143 -3.49 -3.07 -11.13
CA LEU A 143 -3.66 -1.63 -11.27
C LEU A 143 -3.10 -0.98 -10.00
N LYS A 144 -2.12 -0.10 -10.18
CA LYS A 144 -1.51 0.66 -9.09
C LYS A 144 -1.80 2.14 -9.28
N TRP A 145 -2.43 2.77 -8.31
CA TRP A 145 -2.67 4.21 -8.33
C TRP A 145 -2.08 4.91 -7.12
N LEU A 146 -1.58 6.11 -7.36
CA LEU A 146 -1.05 7.01 -6.35
C LEU A 146 -2.20 7.53 -5.49
N LEU A 147 -2.13 7.31 -4.18
CA LEU A 147 -3.09 7.86 -3.22
C LEU A 147 -2.66 9.24 -2.74
N GLY A 148 -1.35 9.45 -2.55
CA GLY A 148 -0.83 10.70 -2.01
C GLY A 148 0.38 10.50 -1.12
N GLU A 149 0.64 11.50 -0.28
CA GLU A 149 1.88 11.64 0.48
C GLU A 149 1.60 11.81 1.97
N LEU A 150 2.49 11.27 2.80
CA LEU A 150 2.47 11.53 4.23
C LEU A 150 3.42 12.69 4.55
N LEU A 151 2.87 13.75 5.13
CA LEU A 151 3.57 15.00 5.40
C LEU A 151 3.69 15.23 6.92
N PHE A 152 4.74 15.94 7.32
CA PHE A 152 4.99 16.32 8.70
C PHE A 152 4.73 17.81 8.94
N ASP A 153 3.88 18.10 9.92
CA ASP A 153 3.47 19.42 10.35
C ASP A 153 4.48 20.00 11.37
N ARG A 154 5.42 20.81 10.87
CA ARG A 154 6.48 21.44 11.69
C ARG A 154 5.96 22.51 12.66
N LEU A 155 4.72 22.99 12.49
CA LEU A 155 4.16 24.08 13.30
C LEU A 155 3.57 23.58 14.63
N LYS A 156 3.38 22.27 14.81
CA LYS A 156 2.84 21.69 16.05
C LYS A 156 3.89 21.17 17.04
N THR A 157 5.17 21.21 16.69
CA THR A 157 6.27 20.68 17.52
C THR A 157 6.86 21.68 18.52
N THR A 158 6.34 22.90 18.62
CA THR A 158 6.70 23.82 19.71
C THR A 158 5.76 23.61 20.89
N ASN A 159 6.12 22.70 21.79
CA ASN A 159 5.69 22.68 23.19
C ASN A 159 6.89 22.25 24.05
#